data_AF-A0A1F5J467-F1
#
_entry.id   AF-A0A1F5J467-F1
#
_cell.length_a   1.000
_cell.length_b   1.000
_cell.length_c   1.000
_cell.angle_alpha   90.00
_cell.angle_beta   90.00
_cell.angle_gamma   90.00
#
_symmetry.space_group_name_H-M   'P 1'
#
loop_
_entity.id
_entity.type
_entity.pdbx_description
1 polymer ?
#
loop_
_entity_poly.entity_id
_entity_poly.type
_entity_poly.pdbx_seq_one_letter_code
_entity_poly.pdbx_strand_id
1 'polypeptide(L)'
;MILRAGVFIFLLLLLLFHPLFLRADENSNDWRREWSLEEDFDIAIDTEGYHFPVSIAFVPEPGSGPKDPLYFVTELRGRVKVVTNDRSVYTFAEDFINFTPPKELPNASGENGLTGICLDPENGYVFVTFVYQDENNILRNNIARFDSTPGTFSQKPLSMTTFTDVLSREGSSPSHQIGPCQVYENTLFVSVGDGFLIYPGTRNYFRSQDENSVLGKILRMTLGGKPVRSNPYYVDDDITKARNYVWAIGFRNPFGLKIVDGRVFVADNGPLVDRFIEVHKGGNYLWDGSDMSIATNADVVFVPAAGVAQLDFYPEGLNIFPERFRGKFYQAICGDPEDDVTAIKGRSVVTLDYSFKQNKVLSPPSTFLRYSGSGFQSLVGLAIGPDGLYFVPIMPISDGRSVVFKVSYDPESKHPYTLGNETSAPRLLEERGCYGCHTYGENDWGKAGPSLDSELLFSSISGRLSSDEYIKSVKELDSQETEPYKSYREERSEVVRKKGIEKVRTWVKYHIVEPKFDNPYSQMPNLGIDEEESEILSMFLVPDEPAWRVRMWRKLHKVIPEFRFRHLAYSFLLGFAIALVIAGGYTFIKRQK
;
A
#
# COMPACT_ATOMS: atom_id res chain seq x y z
N MET A 1 -27.67 48.23 3.77
CA MET A 1 -26.71 47.57 4.68
C MET A 1 -26.42 46.12 4.31
N ILE A 2 -27.45 45.31 3.98
CA ILE A 2 -27.30 43.88 3.64
C ILE A 2 -26.53 43.65 2.30
N LEU A 3 -26.75 44.50 1.28
CA LEU A 3 -26.02 44.39 0.00
C LEU A 3 -24.50 44.67 0.13
N ARG A 4 -24.11 45.52 1.08
CA ARG A 4 -22.68 45.81 1.36
C ARG A 4 -21.99 44.68 2.11
N ALA A 5 -22.72 43.91 2.92
CA ALA A 5 -22.18 42.74 3.61
C ALA A 5 -21.97 41.54 2.66
N GLY A 6 -22.87 41.34 1.67
CA GLY A 6 -22.75 40.25 0.70
C GLY A 6 -21.57 40.40 -0.27
N VAL A 7 -21.30 41.62 -0.75
CA VAL A 7 -20.14 41.90 -1.62
C VAL A 7 -18.82 41.81 -0.86
N PHE A 8 -18.80 42.18 0.43
CA PHE A 8 -17.62 42.08 1.28
C PHE A 8 -17.25 40.63 1.58
N ILE A 9 -18.24 39.75 1.81
CA ILE A 9 -18.03 38.30 2.01
C ILE A 9 -17.55 37.63 0.71
N PHE A 10 -18.05 38.04 -0.45
CA PHE A 10 -17.62 37.50 -1.75
C PHE A 10 -16.18 37.89 -2.11
N LEU A 11 -15.78 39.13 -1.82
CA LEU A 11 -14.39 39.58 -1.98
C LEU A 11 -13.45 38.94 -0.94
N LEU A 12 -13.91 38.71 0.30
CA LEU A 12 -13.14 37.98 1.31
C LEU A 12 -12.90 36.52 0.89
N LEU A 13 -13.90 35.88 0.27
CA LEU A 13 -13.77 34.52 -0.27
C LEU A 13 -12.80 34.49 -1.46
N LEU A 14 -12.87 35.45 -2.39
CA LEU A 14 -11.91 35.54 -3.49
C LEU A 14 -10.46 35.78 -3.01
N LEU A 15 -10.26 36.59 -1.96
CA LEU A 15 -8.96 36.83 -1.33
C LEU A 15 -8.46 35.65 -0.48
N LEU A 16 -9.36 34.82 0.05
CA LEU A 16 -9.02 33.55 0.72
C LEU A 16 -8.67 32.44 -0.28
N PHE A 17 -9.01 32.59 -1.57
CA PHE A 17 -8.78 31.57 -2.61
C PHE A 17 -7.65 31.91 -3.60
N HIS A 18 -7.09 33.12 -3.63
CA HIS A 18 -5.90 33.47 -4.43
C HIS A 18 -5.04 34.50 -3.66
N PRO A 19 -3.85 34.13 -3.13
CA PRO A 19 -2.80 33.37 -3.81
C PRO A 19 -2.25 32.21 -2.96
N LEU A 20 -2.65 30.98 -3.26
CA LEU A 20 -2.05 29.76 -2.70
C LEU A 20 -1.42 28.86 -3.78
N PHE A 21 -1.26 29.39 -5.00
CA PHE A 21 -0.87 28.59 -6.18
C PHE A 21 0.37 29.08 -6.93
N LEU A 22 1.20 29.95 -6.33
CA LEU A 22 2.45 30.37 -6.96
C LEU A 22 3.62 30.33 -5.97
N ARG A 23 3.87 29.13 -5.44
CA ARG A 23 5.21 28.62 -5.15
C ARG A 23 5.12 27.10 -5.00
N ALA A 24 4.85 26.44 -6.13
CA ALA A 24 5.29 25.06 -6.26
C ALA A 24 6.81 25.13 -6.20
N ASP A 25 7.39 24.64 -5.11
CA ASP A 25 8.81 24.36 -5.05
C ASP A 25 9.13 23.46 -6.26
N GLU A 26 10.04 23.86 -7.13
CA GLU A 26 10.37 23.11 -8.35
C GLU A 26 10.88 21.68 -8.04
N ASN A 27 11.28 21.44 -6.78
CA ASN A 27 11.67 20.14 -6.24
C ASN A 27 10.53 19.33 -5.57
N SER A 28 9.30 19.84 -5.50
CA SER A 28 8.18 19.16 -4.83
C SER A 28 7.54 18.01 -5.64
N ASN A 29 7.95 17.82 -6.89
CA ASN A 29 7.37 16.85 -7.85
C ASN A 29 8.25 15.62 -8.14
N ASP A 30 9.40 15.45 -7.48
CA ASP A 30 10.21 14.24 -7.69
C ASP A 30 9.61 13.05 -6.93
N TRP A 31 8.85 12.21 -7.64
CA TRP A 31 8.23 10.99 -7.11
C TRP A 31 9.26 10.00 -6.55
N ARG A 32 10.54 10.09 -6.93
CA ARG A 32 11.59 9.18 -6.44
C ARG A 32 11.79 9.25 -4.93
N ARG A 33 11.50 10.40 -4.31
CA ARG A 33 11.54 10.57 -2.85
C ARG A 33 10.54 9.70 -2.10
N GLU A 34 9.53 9.20 -2.80
CA GLU A 34 8.55 8.29 -2.21
C GLU A 34 9.06 6.85 -2.09
N TRP A 35 10.27 6.55 -2.58
CA TRP A 35 10.80 5.20 -2.65
C TRP A 35 12.22 5.13 -2.09
N SER A 36 12.39 4.43 -0.97
CA SER A 36 13.71 4.09 -0.44
C SER A 36 14.16 2.73 -0.96
N LEU A 37 15.38 2.66 -1.47
CA LEU A 37 15.95 1.46 -2.12
C LEU A 37 17.15 0.91 -1.35
N GLU A 38 17.40 -0.39 -1.53
CA GLU A 38 18.69 -0.99 -1.23
C GLU A 38 19.84 -0.22 -1.91
N GLU A 39 21.00 -0.14 -1.27
CA GLU A 39 22.18 0.53 -1.83
C GLU A 39 22.59 -0.06 -3.18
N ASP A 40 23.13 0.78 -4.07
CA ASP A 40 23.53 0.44 -5.44
C ASP A 40 22.36 0.11 -6.41
N PHE A 41 21.12 0.43 -6.05
CA PHE A 41 19.97 0.29 -6.93
C PHE A 41 19.37 1.64 -7.32
N ASP A 42 18.78 1.66 -8.53
CA ASP A 42 18.02 2.80 -9.05
C ASP A 42 16.61 2.36 -9.45
N ILE A 43 15.69 3.34 -9.49
CA ILE A 43 14.29 3.15 -9.86
C ILE A 43 13.90 4.08 -11.01
N ALA A 44 13.25 3.50 -12.01
CA ALA A 44 12.69 4.21 -13.14
C ALA A 44 11.23 3.80 -13.40
N ILE A 45 10.46 4.72 -13.97
CA ILE A 45 9.18 4.38 -14.58
C ILE A 45 9.47 3.62 -15.88
N ASP A 46 9.00 2.38 -15.99
CA ASP A 46 9.11 1.61 -17.24
C ASP A 46 7.95 1.97 -18.19
N THR A 47 6.72 1.97 -17.68
CA THR A 47 5.51 2.38 -18.42
C THR A 47 4.49 3.04 -17.53
N GLU A 48 3.54 3.76 -18.14
CA GLU A 48 2.48 4.51 -17.46
C GLU A 48 1.12 4.33 -18.16
N GLY A 49 0.06 4.90 -17.59
CA GLY A 49 -1.29 4.88 -18.16
C GLY A 49 -2.20 3.78 -17.61
N TYR A 50 -1.89 3.29 -16.41
CA TYR A 50 -2.67 2.26 -15.73
C TYR A 50 -3.82 2.82 -14.90
N HIS A 51 -4.70 1.94 -14.44
CA HIS A 51 -5.74 2.23 -13.45
C HIS A 51 -5.84 1.07 -12.45
N PHE A 52 -5.38 1.29 -11.21
CA PHE A 52 -5.28 0.26 -10.17
C PHE A 52 -4.58 -1.02 -10.66
N PRO A 53 -3.32 -0.95 -11.11
CA PRO A 53 -2.57 -2.15 -11.49
C PRO A 53 -2.33 -3.04 -10.26
N VAL A 54 -2.51 -4.35 -10.42
CA VAL A 54 -2.49 -5.30 -9.28
C VAL A 54 -1.56 -6.50 -9.44
N SER A 55 -1.23 -6.91 -10.66
CA SER A 55 -0.28 -8.00 -10.88
C SER A 55 0.44 -7.87 -12.22
N ILE A 56 1.67 -8.39 -12.28
CA ILE A 56 2.54 -8.39 -13.45
C ILE A 56 2.93 -9.84 -13.78
N ALA A 57 2.95 -10.19 -15.08
CA ALA A 57 3.52 -11.44 -15.56
C ALA A 57 4.36 -11.22 -16.82
N PHE A 58 5.65 -11.55 -16.75
CA PHE A 58 6.57 -11.47 -17.88
C PHE A 58 6.42 -12.65 -18.82
N VAL A 59 6.49 -12.38 -20.13
CA VAL A 59 6.75 -13.40 -21.14
C VAL A 59 8.19 -13.87 -20.94
N PRO A 60 8.46 -15.16 -20.66
CA PRO A 60 9.81 -15.63 -20.32
C PRO A 60 10.83 -15.41 -21.46
N GLU A 61 10.40 -15.66 -22.70
CA GLU A 61 11.20 -15.45 -23.91
C GLU A 61 10.38 -14.62 -24.89
N PRO A 62 10.36 -13.29 -24.74
CA PRO A 62 9.59 -12.43 -25.64
C PRO A 62 10.14 -12.54 -27.07
N GLY A 63 9.26 -12.43 -28.06
CA GLY A 63 9.68 -12.38 -29.46
C GLY A 63 10.61 -11.18 -29.72
N SER A 64 11.43 -11.22 -30.76
CA SER A 64 12.43 -10.16 -31.02
C SER A 64 11.86 -8.87 -31.64
N GLY A 65 10.61 -8.90 -32.10
CA GLY A 65 9.96 -7.77 -32.74
C GLY A 65 9.63 -6.65 -31.75
N PRO A 66 9.67 -5.37 -32.16
CA PRO A 66 9.35 -4.25 -31.25
C PRO A 66 7.92 -4.30 -30.70
N LYS A 67 7.02 -4.96 -31.42
CA LYS A 67 5.59 -5.10 -31.10
C LYS A 67 5.23 -6.46 -30.49
N ASP A 68 6.22 -7.30 -30.22
CA ASP A 68 5.99 -8.57 -29.54
C ASP A 68 5.73 -8.30 -28.05
N PRO A 69 4.76 -8.99 -27.43
CA PRO A 69 4.49 -8.89 -26.00
C PRO A 69 5.73 -9.19 -25.15
N LEU A 70 5.96 -8.32 -24.17
CA LEU A 70 7.02 -8.44 -23.17
C LEU A 70 6.46 -8.85 -21.82
N TYR A 71 5.40 -8.19 -21.35
CA TYR A 71 4.72 -8.54 -20.11
C TYR A 71 3.26 -8.09 -20.14
N PHE A 72 2.48 -8.68 -19.23
CA PHE A 72 1.08 -8.34 -19.02
C PHE A 72 0.89 -7.72 -17.63
N VAL A 73 -0.08 -6.83 -17.51
CA VAL A 73 -0.47 -6.20 -16.25
C VAL A 73 -1.98 -6.32 -16.08
N THR A 74 -2.44 -6.80 -14.94
CA THR A 74 -3.86 -6.77 -14.59
C THR A 74 -4.20 -5.48 -13.88
N GLU A 75 -5.38 -4.94 -14.19
CA GLU A 75 -5.97 -3.79 -13.54
C GLU A 75 -7.23 -4.23 -12.79
N LEU A 76 -7.35 -3.82 -11.53
CA LEU A 76 -8.37 -4.28 -10.59
C LEU A 76 -9.80 -4.22 -11.15
N ARG A 77 -10.08 -3.25 -12.04
CA ARG A 77 -11.40 -3.04 -12.68
C ARG A 77 -11.62 -3.86 -13.96
N GLY A 78 -10.92 -4.98 -14.12
CA GLY A 78 -11.24 -5.96 -15.17
C GLY A 78 -10.63 -5.68 -16.53
N ARG A 79 -9.45 -5.04 -16.55
CA ARG A 79 -8.66 -4.88 -17.77
C ARG A 79 -7.33 -5.60 -17.65
N VAL A 80 -6.91 -6.24 -18.74
CA VAL A 80 -5.58 -6.80 -18.91
C VAL A 80 -4.86 -5.93 -19.91
N LYS A 81 -3.74 -5.35 -19.50
CA LYS A 81 -2.81 -4.61 -20.36
C LYS A 81 -1.73 -5.55 -20.86
N VAL A 82 -1.24 -5.29 -22.06
CA VAL A 82 -0.05 -5.93 -22.62
C VAL A 82 0.95 -4.86 -23.02
N VAL A 83 2.18 -5.01 -22.57
CA VAL A 83 3.30 -4.14 -22.90
C VAL A 83 4.18 -4.87 -23.89
N THR A 84 4.61 -4.17 -24.93
CA THR A 84 5.48 -4.73 -25.99
C THR A 84 6.93 -4.34 -25.78
N ASN A 85 7.86 -4.96 -26.51
CA ASN A 85 9.29 -4.70 -26.36
C ASN A 85 9.68 -3.22 -26.50
N ASP A 86 9.02 -2.46 -27.37
CA ASP A 86 9.22 -1.01 -27.53
C ASP A 86 8.52 -0.16 -26.46
N ARG A 87 8.01 -0.80 -25.40
CA ARG A 87 7.27 -0.21 -24.28
C ARG A 87 5.94 0.45 -24.65
N SER A 88 5.39 0.14 -25.83
CA SER A 88 3.99 0.48 -26.12
C SER A 88 3.04 -0.35 -25.26
N VAL A 89 2.04 0.31 -24.66
CA VAL A 89 1.02 -0.30 -23.81
C VAL A 89 -0.30 -0.43 -24.59
N TYR A 90 -0.84 -1.64 -24.67
CA TYR A 90 -2.13 -1.93 -25.29
C TYR A 90 -3.11 -2.53 -24.28
N THR A 91 -4.41 -2.47 -24.58
CA THR A 91 -5.41 -3.28 -23.87
C THR A 91 -5.51 -4.64 -24.56
N PHE A 92 -5.12 -5.69 -23.85
CA PHE A 92 -5.24 -7.07 -24.30
C PHE A 92 -6.70 -7.54 -24.19
N ALA A 93 -7.30 -7.43 -23.00
CA ALA A 93 -8.67 -7.81 -22.75
C ALA A 93 -9.36 -6.83 -21.79
N GLU A 94 -10.65 -6.59 -21.98
CA GLU A 94 -11.52 -5.80 -21.11
C GLU A 94 -12.97 -6.30 -21.23
N ASP A 95 -13.87 -5.77 -20.40
CA ASP A 95 -15.32 -6.06 -20.44
C ASP A 95 -15.72 -7.54 -20.28
N PHE A 96 -14.87 -8.35 -19.62
CA PHE A 96 -15.14 -9.78 -19.36
C PHE A 96 -15.56 -10.09 -17.91
N ILE A 97 -15.58 -9.07 -17.03
CA ILE A 97 -15.97 -9.19 -15.62
C ILE A 97 -17.23 -8.39 -15.37
N ASN A 98 -18.23 -9.04 -14.79
CA ASN A 98 -19.43 -8.37 -14.29
C ASN A 98 -19.28 -8.12 -12.78
N PHE A 99 -18.70 -6.99 -12.39
CA PHE A 99 -18.59 -6.60 -10.99
C PHE A 99 -18.49 -5.08 -10.86
N THR A 100 -19.21 -4.50 -9.90
CA THR A 100 -19.03 -3.11 -9.49
C THR A 100 -18.89 -3.06 -7.97
N PRO A 101 -17.80 -2.49 -7.43
CA PRO A 101 -17.64 -2.41 -5.99
C PRO A 101 -18.63 -1.41 -5.39
N PRO A 102 -19.05 -1.59 -4.11
CA PRO A 102 -19.92 -0.63 -3.43
C PRO A 102 -19.30 0.77 -3.30
N LYS A 103 -17.96 0.84 -3.18
CA LYS A 103 -17.15 2.05 -3.12
C LYS A 103 -15.83 1.80 -3.83
N GLU A 104 -15.27 2.84 -4.45
CA GLU A 104 -13.97 2.77 -5.12
C GLU A 104 -12.81 2.93 -4.12
N LEU A 105 -11.62 2.44 -4.49
CA LEU A 105 -10.37 2.75 -3.79
C LEU A 105 -10.22 4.28 -3.62
N PRO A 106 -9.66 4.74 -2.48
CA PRO A 106 -8.95 3.98 -1.45
C PRO A 106 -9.86 3.39 -0.36
N ASN A 107 -11.17 3.28 -0.57
CA ASN A 107 -12.02 2.57 0.38
C ASN A 107 -11.72 1.06 0.34
N ALA A 108 -11.56 0.41 1.49
CA ALA A 108 -11.28 -1.03 1.58
C ALA A 108 -12.33 -1.90 0.85
N SER A 109 -13.60 -1.50 0.80
CA SER A 109 -14.62 -2.22 0.01
C SER A 109 -14.37 -2.19 -1.51
N GLY A 110 -13.40 -1.39 -1.97
CA GLY A 110 -12.93 -1.32 -3.34
C GLY A 110 -11.83 -2.32 -3.69
N GLU A 111 -11.32 -3.15 -2.79
CA GLU A 111 -10.18 -4.06 -3.06
C GLU A 111 -10.47 -5.25 -4.01
N ASN A 112 -11.71 -5.35 -4.49
CA ASN A 112 -12.23 -6.50 -5.21
C ASN A 112 -12.11 -6.35 -6.72
N GLY A 113 -11.86 -7.43 -7.45
CA GLY A 113 -11.97 -7.44 -8.91
C GLY A 113 -11.02 -8.44 -9.56
N LEU A 114 -10.36 -8.02 -10.64
CA LEU A 114 -9.29 -8.79 -11.26
C LEU A 114 -8.10 -8.87 -10.30
N THR A 115 -7.52 -10.05 -10.11
CA THR A 115 -6.47 -10.30 -9.13
C THR A 115 -5.18 -10.77 -9.79
N GLY A 116 -5.04 -12.08 -10.04
CA GLY A 116 -3.82 -12.68 -10.54
C GLY A 116 -3.76 -12.79 -12.06
N ILE A 117 -2.54 -12.89 -12.59
CA ILE A 117 -2.24 -13.27 -13.96
C ILE A 117 -1.10 -14.28 -14.00
N CYS A 118 -1.21 -15.28 -14.87
CA CYS A 118 -0.13 -16.21 -15.14
C CYS A 118 -0.17 -16.71 -16.58
N LEU A 119 0.99 -17.11 -17.09
CA LEU A 119 1.20 -17.43 -18.50
C LEU A 119 1.58 -18.89 -18.67
N ASP A 120 1.16 -19.46 -19.80
CA ASP A 120 1.70 -20.69 -20.36
C ASP A 120 2.24 -20.40 -21.76
N PRO A 121 3.56 -20.16 -21.92
CA PRO A 121 4.15 -19.82 -23.19
C PRO A 121 4.00 -20.93 -24.24
N GLU A 122 4.07 -22.21 -23.84
CA GLU A 122 4.05 -23.33 -24.78
C GLU A 122 2.77 -23.35 -25.62
N ASN A 123 1.61 -23.13 -24.98
CA ASN A 123 0.32 -23.10 -25.67
C ASN A 123 -0.18 -21.67 -25.97
N GLY A 124 0.54 -20.64 -25.51
CA GLY A 124 0.13 -19.24 -25.65
C GLY A 124 -1.11 -18.92 -24.83
N TYR A 125 -1.22 -19.44 -23.60
CA TYR A 125 -2.37 -19.15 -22.73
C TYR A 125 -2.06 -18.04 -21.73
N VAL A 126 -2.98 -17.10 -21.61
CA VAL A 126 -3.00 -16.08 -20.55
C VAL A 126 -4.14 -16.41 -19.60
N PHE A 127 -3.81 -16.79 -18.37
CA PHE A 127 -4.80 -17.04 -17.33
C PHE A 127 -4.94 -15.82 -16.44
N VAL A 128 -6.17 -15.52 -16.05
CA VAL A 128 -6.47 -14.50 -15.05
C VAL A 128 -7.44 -15.01 -14.01
N THR A 129 -7.30 -14.55 -12.77
CA THR A 129 -8.18 -14.86 -11.65
C THR A 129 -8.93 -13.60 -11.21
N PHE A 130 -10.21 -13.72 -10.88
CA PHE A 130 -11.04 -12.57 -10.56
C PHE A 130 -12.29 -12.91 -9.77
N VAL A 131 -12.94 -11.89 -9.24
CA VAL A 131 -14.32 -12.00 -8.74
C VAL A 131 -15.34 -11.42 -9.71
N TYR A 132 -16.54 -12.00 -9.73
CA TYR A 132 -17.70 -11.51 -10.46
C TYR A 132 -18.99 -11.62 -9.63
N GLN A 133 -20.01 -10.86 -9.98
CA GLN A 133 -21.36 -10.99 -9.46
C GLN A 133 -22.19 -11.87 -10.40
N ASP A 134 -22.77 -12.94 -9.83
CA ASP A 134 -23.73 -13.79 -10.55
C ASP A 134 -25.11 -13.12 -10.69
N GLU A 135 -26.04 -13.79 -11.38
CA GLU A 135 -27.41 -13.29 -11.62
C GLU A 135 -28.21 -13.05 -10.32
N ASN A 136 -27.79 -13.65 -9.20
CA ASN A 136 -28.40 -13.48 -7.89
C ASN A 136 -27.66 -12.43 -7.03
N ASN A 137 -26.75 -11.66 -7.62
CA ASN A 137 -25.85 -10.71 -6.94
C ASN A 137 -24.93 -11.35 -5.90
N ILE A 138 -24.64 -12.65 -6.01
CA ILE A 138 -23.67 -13.32 -5.17
C ILE A 138 -22.28 -13.08 -5.77
N LEU A 139 -21.36 -12.53 -4.96
CA LEU A 139 -19.96 -12.41 -5.34
C LEU A 139 -19.33 -13.80 -5.42
N ARG A 140 -18.59 -14.09 -6.49
CA ARG A 140 -17.98 -15.41 -6.73
C ARG A 140 -16.60 -15.26 -7.33
N ASN A 141 -15.75 -16.23 -7.03
CA ASN A 141 -14.43 -16.38 -7.64
C ASN A 141 -14.55 -17.00 -9.04
N ASN A 142 -13.66 -16.66 -9.95
CA ASN A 142 -13.58 -17.26 -11.28
C ASN A 142 -12.17 -17.19 -11.88
N ILE A 143 -11.96 -17.99 -12.92
CA ILE A 143 -10.75 -18.05 -13.73
C ILE A 143 -11.17 -17.91 -15.19
N ALA A 144 -10.43 -17.11 -15.95
CA ALA A 144 -10.53 -17.09 -17.42
C ALA A 144 -9.18 -17.43 -18.03
N ARG A 145 -9.21 -18.16 -19.13
CA ARG A 145 -8.09 -18.40 -20.02
C ARG A 145 -8.34 -17.69 -21.34
N PHE A 146 -7.40 -16.88 -21.77
CA PHE A 146 -7.35 -16.34 -23.10
C PHE A 146 -6.36 -17.13 -23.94
N ASP A 147 -6.78 -17.51 -25.14
CA ASP A 147 -5.89 -18.11 -26.12
C ASP A 147 -5.16 -17.00 -26.88
N SER A 148 -3.86 -17.17 -27.09
CA SER A 148 -2.96 -16.23 -27.74
C SER A 148 -2.01 -17.00 -28.68
N THR A 149 -0.99 -16.34 -29.23
CA THR A 149 0.00 -16.99 -30.08
C THR A 149 0.99 -17.80 -29.21
N PRO A 150 1.16 -19.12 -29.47
CA PRO A 150 2.18 -19.92 -28.79
C PRO A 150 3.58 -19.31 -28.87
N GLY A 151 4.33 -19.37 -27.78
CA GLY A 151 5.68 -18.83 -27.61
C GLY A 151 5.69 -17.32 -27.38
N THR A 152 5.22 -16.54 -28.35
CA THR A 152 5.40 -15.08 -28.37
C THR A 152 4.25 -14.29 -27.76
N PHE A 153 3.08 -14.89 -27.60
CA PHE A 153 1.81 -14.21 -27.32
C PHE A 153 1.44 -13.17 -28.39
N SER A 154 0.24 -12.62 -28.28
CA SER A 154 -0.38 -11.65 -29.18
C SER A 154 -0.90 -10.45 -28.38
N GLN A 155 -1.01 -9.28 -29.02
CA GLN A 155 -1.52 -8.07 -28.37
C GLN A 155 -3.02 -8.10 -28.06
N LYS A 156 -3.76 -9.04 -28.65
CA LYS A 156 -5.18 -9.29 -28.43
C LYS A 156 -5.45 -10.79 -28.32
N PRO A 157 -6.42 -11.23 -27.51
CA PRO A 157 -6.79 -12.62 -27.41
C PRO A 157 -7.42 -13.12 -28.71
N LEU A 158 -7.18 -14.37 -29.02
CA LEU A 158 -7.83 -15.11 -30.11
C LEU A 158 -9.19 -15.67 -29.67
N SER A 159 -9.27 -16.10 -28.40
CA SER A 159 -10.48 -16.65 -27.79
C SER A 159 -10.43 -16.47 -26.27
N MET A 160 -11.56 -16.70 -25.60
CA MET A 160 -11.65 -16.75 -24.14
C MET A 160 -12.48 -17.96 -23.71
N THR A 161 -12.02 -18.67 -22.68
CA THR A 161 -12.74 -19.74 -21.99
C THR A 161 -12.76 -19.45 -20.49
N THR A 162 -13.90 -19.61 -19.82
CA THR A 162 -14.02 -19.45 -18.36
C THR A 162 -14.14 -20.79 -17.66
N PHE A 163 -13.62 -20.88 -16.43
CA PHE A 163 -13.71 -22.08 -15.60
C PHE A 163 -14.79 -21.92 -14.51
N THR A 164 -15.89 -21.25 -14.86
CA THR A 164 -16.95 -20.88 -13.93
C THR A 164 -17.49 -22.07 -13.15
N ASP A 165 -17.68 -23.23 -13.79
CA ASP A 165 -18.26 -24.42 -13.15
C ASP A 165 -17.42 -24.97 -11.98
N VAL A 166 -16.12 -24.66 -11.95
CA VAL A 166 -15.21 -25.09 -10.89
C VAL A 166 -15.50 -24.34 -9.58
N LEU A 167 -15.85 -23.05 -9.66
CA LEU A 167 -15.90 -22.13 -8.51
C LEU A 167 -17.31 -21.61 -8.22
N SER A 168 -18.26 -21.74 -9.15
CA SER A 168 -19.59 -21.12 -9.10
C SER A 168 -20.51 -21.65 -8.00
N ARG A 169 -20.16 -22.74 -7.33
CA ARG A 169 -20.99 -23.33 -6.27
C ARG A 169 -20.82 -22.64 -4.92
N GLU A 170 -19.74 -21.88 -4.73
CA GLU A 170 -19.44 -21.19 -3.48
C GLU A 170 -19.43 -19.66 -3.68
N GLY A 171 -19.90 -18.94 -2.66
CA GLY A 171 -19.80 -17.49 -2.61
C GLY A 171 -18.43 -17.06 -2.14
N SER A 172 -17.99 -15.91 -2.61
CA SER A 172 -16.85 -15.15 -2.10
C SER A 172 -17.36 -13.96 -1.27
N SER A 173 -16.45 -13.18 -0.72
CA SER A 173 -16.73 -11.96 0.04
C SER A 173 -15.82 -10.84 -0.47
N PRO A 174 -16.14 -9.56 -0.16
CA PRO A 174 -15.26 -8.44 -0.47
C PRO A 174 -13.80 -8.58 0.02
N SER A 175 -13.52 -9.51 0.94
CA SER A 175 -12.18 -9.87 1.38
C SER A 175 -12.01 -11.39 1.32
N HIS A 176 -10.77 -11.85 1.26
CA HIS A 176 -10.39 -13.28 1.17
C HIS A 176 -10.92 -13.99 -0.09
N GLN A 177 -10.81 -13.28 -1.21
CA GLN A 177 -11.18 -13.78 -2.54
C GLN A 177 -10.11 -14.70 -3.16
N ILE A 178 -10.29 -15.06 -4.43
CA ILE A 178 -9.30 -15.74 -5.24
C ILE A 178 -8.02 -14.90 -5.41
N GLY A 179 -6.87 -15.54 -5.33
CA GLY A 179 -5.55 -14.92 -5.39
C GLY A 179 -4.80 -15.22 -6.69
N PRO A 180 -3.45 -15.23 -6.67
CA PRO A 180 -2.61 -15.52 -7.83
C PRO A 180 -2.79 -16.93 -8.42
N CYS A 181 -2.32 -17.08 -9.65
CA CYS A 181 -2.17 -18.37 -10.32
C CYS A 181 -0.73 -18.59 -10.80
N GLN A 182 -0.35 -19.84 -11.05
CA GLN A 182 0.89 -20.17 -11.74
C GLN A 182 0.74 -21.47 -12.52
N VAL A 183 1.32 -21.51 -13.72
CA VAL A 183 1.44 -22.75 -14.51
C VAL A 183 2.74 -23.46 -14.14
N TYR A 184 2.63 -24.77 -13.90
CA TYR A 184 3.78 -25.66 -13.68
C TYR A 184 3.46 -27.06 -14.23
N GLU A 185 4.38 -27.63 -15.02
CA GLU A 185 4.24 -28.96 -15.65
C GLU A 185 2.85 -29.20 -16.27
N ASN A 186 2.41 -28.30 -17.18
CA ASN A 186 1.13 -28.40 -17.88
C ASN A 186 -0.11 -28.45 -16.95
N THR A 187 0.01 -27.94 -15.73
CA THR A 187 -1.08 -27.78 -14.78
C THR A 187 -1.13 -26.36 -14.24
N LEU A 188 -2.35 -25.88 -13.97
CA LEU A 188 -2.62 -24.57 -13.41
C LEU A 188 -2.82 -24.71 -11.90
N PHE A 189 -2.03 -23.99 -11.12
CA PHE A 189 -2.21 -23.80 -9.69
C PHE A 189 -2.88 -22.46 -9.42
N VAL A 190 -3.79 -22.43 -8.45
CA VAL A 190 -4.55 -21.23 -8.08
C VAL A 190 -4.73 -21.18 -6.59
N SER A 191 -4.47 -20.02 -5.97
CA SER A 191 -4.76 -19.81 -4.56
C SER A 191 -6.17 -19.22 -4.37
N VAL A 192 -6.89 -19.70 -3.35
CA VAL A 192 -8.26 -19.26 -3.05
C VAL A 192 -8.41 -19.02 -1.55
N GLY A 193 -8.80 -17.80 -1.17
CA GLY A 193 -9.09 -17.46 0.22
C GLY A 193 -10.33 -18.18 0.78
N ASP A 194 -10.54 -18.07 2.09
CA ASP A 194 -11.65 -18.71 2.81
C ASP A 194 -13.01 -18.06 2.53
N GLY A 195 -13.03 -17.00 1.72
CA GLY A 195 -14.22 -16.27 1.29
C GLY A 195 -14.84 -15.39 2.36
N PHE A 196 -14.19 -15.17 3.52
CA PHE A 196 -14.62 -14.30 4.62
C PHE A 196 -16.12 -14.37 4.96
N LEU A 197 -16.74 -15.54 4.76
CA LEU A 197 -18.18 -15.72 4.97
C LEU A 197 -18.41 -15.78 6.48
N ILE A 198 -18.90 -14.70 7.09
CA ILE A 198 -19.36 -14.69 8.49
C ILE A 198 -20.89 -14.84 8.44
N TYR A 199 -21.41 -16.06 8.57
CA TYR A 199 -22.84 -16.25 8.82
C TYR A 199 -23.06 -16.22 10.34
N PRO A 200 -24.04 -15.44 10.85
CA PRO A 200 -24.39 -15.51 12.27
C PRO A 200 -24.78 -16.94 12.64
N GLY A 201 -24.05 -17.56 13.57
CA GLY A 201 -24.32 -18.92 14.06
C GLY A 201 -23.61 -20.06 13.34
N THR A 202 -22.80 -19.82 12.29
CA THR A 202 -21.93 -20.86 11.71
C THR A 202 -20.46 -20.43 11.74
N ARG A 203 -19.65 -21.23 12.42
CA ARG A 203 -18.19 -21.10 12.47
C ARG A 203 -17.60 -21.54 11.12
N ASN A 204 -17.50 -20.63 10.15
CA ASN A 204 -17.20 -20.99 8.74
C ASN A 204 -15.74 -21.32 8.40
N TYR A 205 -14.81 -21.25 9.35
CA TYR A 205 -13.44 -21.76 9.20
C TYR A 205 -13.37 -23.26 8.86
N PHE A 206 -14.46 -24.01 9.05
CA PHE A 206 -14.55 -25.37 8.55
C PHE A 206 -14.36 -25.47 7.03
N ARG A 207 -14.66 -24.43 6.23
CA ARG A 207 -14.47 -24.53 4.76
C ARG A 207 -13.01 -24.66 4.37
N SER A 208 -12.11 -23.91 5.00
CA SER A 208 -10.67 -24.07 4.77
C SER A 208 -10.19 -25.48 5.12
N GLN A 209 -10.82 -26.14 6.09
CA GLN A 209 -10.56 -27.52 6.50
C GLN A 209 -11.35 -28.58 5.70
N ASP A 210 -12.40 -28.20 4.98
CA ASP A 210 -13.24 -29.12 4.19
C ASP A 210 -12.66 -29.29 2.78
N GLU A 211 -12.24 -30.52 2.46
CA GLU A 211 -11.78 -30.92 1.14
C GLU A 211 -12.86 -30.82 0.05
N ASN A 212 -14.15 -30.77 0.43
CA ASN A 212 -15.27 -30.59 -0.51
C ASN A 212 -15.62 -29.11 -0.80
N SER A 213 -14.80 -28.17 -0.30
CA SER A 213 -14.89 -26.73 -0.60
C SER A 213 -13.69 -26.27 -1.43
N VAL A 214 -13.90 -25.29 -2.31
CA VAL A 214 -12.82 -24.59 -3.04
C VAL A 214 -12.22 -23.44 -2.24
N LEU A 215 -12.83 -23.05 -1.12
CA LEU A 215 -12.39 -21.93 -0.29
C LEU A 215 -11.28 -22.34 0.70
N GLY A 216 -10.30 -21.46 0.87
CA GLY A 216 -9.15 -21.68 1.77
C GLY A 216 -8.22 -22.78 1.28
N LYS A 217 -7.95 -22.80 -0.04
CA LYS A 217 -7.25 -23.87 -0.74
C LYS A 217 -6.12 -23.34 -1.63
N ILE A 218 -5.17 -24.22 -1.90
CA ILE A 218 -4.45 -24.21 -3.17
C ILE A 218 -5.10 -25.27 -4.06
N LEU A 219 -5.57 -24.85 -5.24
CA LEU A 219 -6.17 -25.71 -6.24
C LEU A 219 -5.15 -26.04 -7.33
N ARG A 220 -5.30 -27.22 -7.95
CA ARG A 220 -4.54 -27.66 -9.12
C ARG A 220 -5.47 -28.29 -10.14
N MET A 221 -5.38 -27.83 -11.39
CA MET A 221 -6.19 -28.30 -12.51
C MET A 221 -5.36 -28.43 -13.79
N THR A 222 -5.91 -29.08 -14.80
CA THR A 222 -5.32 -29.04 -16.16
C THR A 222 -5.45 -27.63 -16.75
N LEU A 223 -4.67 -27.30 -17.78
CA LEU A 223 -4.79 -26.01 -18.49
C LEU A 223 -6.15 -25.79 -19.19
N GLY A 224 -6.96 -26.84 -19.28
CA GLY A 224 -8.35 -26.79 -19.76
C GLY A 224 -9.39 -26.76 -18.65
N GLY A 225 -9.01 -26.56 -17.39
CA GLY A 225 -9.93 -26.43 -16.25
C GLY A 225 -10.51 -27.76 -15.72
N LYS A 226 -10.03 -28.92 -16.18
CA LYS A 226 -10.45 -30.25 -15.67
C LYS A 226 -9.62 -30.69 -14.45
N PRO A 227 -10.16 -31.57 -13.59
CA PRO A 227 -9.40 -32.17 -12.50
C PRO A 227 -8.16 -32.92 -12.95
N VAL A 228 -7.17 -33.03 -12.04
CA VAL A 228 -5.96 -33.81 -12.26
C VAL A 228 -6.02 -35.07 -11.38
N ARG A 229 -5.95 -36.26 -11.99
CA ARG A 229 -6.01 -37.55 -11.28
C ARG A 229 -4.97 -37.74 -10.18
N SER A 230 -3.83 -37.05 -10.30
CA SER A 230 -2.78 -37.08 -9.30
C SER A 230 -3.02 -36.13 -8.13
N ASN A 231 -4.13 -35.39 -8.07
CA ASN A 231 -4.48 -34.57 -6.90
C ASN A 231 -4.75 -35.47 -5.66
N PRO A 232 -4.37 -35.00 -4.46
CA PRO A 232 -4.43 -35.81 -3.24
C PRO A 232 -5.84 -36.26 -2.83
N TYR A 233 -6.88 -35.49 -3.18
CA TYR A 233 -8.28 -35.78 -2.81
C TYR A 233 -9.15 -36.17 -4.01
N TYR A 234 -8.53 -36.48 -5.15
CA TYR A 234 -9.22 -36.87 -6.37
C TYR A 234 -10.00 -38.18 -6.17
N VAL A 235 -11.26 -38.19 -6.60
CA VAL A 235 -12.12 -39.39 -6.56
C VAL A 235 -12.65 -39.78 -7.95
N ASP A 236 -12.84 -38.82 -8.85
CA ASP A 236 -13.34 -39.01 -10.22
C ASP A 236 -13.17 -37.74 -11.08
N ASP A 237 -13.57 -37.81 -12.35
CA ASP A 237 -13.50 -36.69 -13.31
C ASP A 237 -14.71 -35.72 -13.19
N ASP A 238 -15.51 -35.80 -12.11
CA ASP A 238 -16.64 -34.89 -11.89
C ASP A 238 -16.15 -33.48 -11.57
N ILE A 239 -16.37 -32.55 -12.51
CA ILE A 239 -15.93 -31.17 -12.40
C ILE A 239 -16.64 -30.37 -11.31
N THR A 240 -17.77 -30.90 -10.78
CA THR A 240 -18.56 -30.22 -9.75
C THR A 240 -18.07 -30.51 -8.33
N LYS A 241 -17.14 -31.45 -8.16
CA LYS A 241 -16.59 -31.84 -6.86
C LYS A 241 -15.28 -31.09 -6.59
N ALA A 242 -15.33 -30.12 -5.69
CA ALA A 242 -14.17 -29.30 -5.31
C ALA A 242 -12.93 -30.12 -4.95
N ARG A 243 -13.09 -31.23 -4.21
CA ARG A 243 -11.99 -32.13 -3.81
C ARG A 243 -11.11 -32.61 -4.96
N ASN A 244 -11.68 -32.75 -6.15
CA ASN A 244 -10.96 -33.22 -7.33
C ASN A 244 -9.90 -32.20 -7.80
N TYR A 245 -9.98 -30.95 -7.33
CA TYR A 245 -9.03 -29.87 -7.61
C TYR A 245 -8.10 -29.54 -6.45
N VAL A 246 -8.36 -30.03 -5.23
CA VAL A 246 -7.61 -29.61 -4.04
C VAL A 246 -6.18 -30.16 -4.08
N TRP A 247 -5.19 -29.27 -4.04
CA TRP A 247 -3.78 -29.58 -3.82
C TRP A 247 -3.41 -29.55 -2.34
N ALA A 248 -3.89 -28.53 -1.61
CA ALA A 248 -3.64 -28.33 -0.19
C ALA A 248 -4.79 -27.53 0.46
N ILE A 249 -4.95 -27.68 1.78
CA ILE A 249 -6.06 -27.11 2.56
C ILE A 249 -5.57 -26.23 3.73
N GLY A 250 -6.46 -25.45 4.34
CA GLY A 250 -6.16 -24.73 5.59
C GLY A 250 -5.51 -23.36 5.40
N PHE A 251 -5.94 -22.60 4.39
CA PHE A 251 -5.51 -21.21 4.16
C PHE A 251 -6.61 -20.20 4.50
N ARG A 252 -6.21 -18.97 4.84
CA ARG A 252 -7.12 -17.84 5.08
C ARG A 252 -7.26 -16.96 3.85
N ASN A 253 -6.17 -16.33 3.44
CA ASN A 253 -6.10 -15.36 2.36
C ASN A 253 -4.73 -15.42 1.64
N PRO A 254 -4.45 -16.53 0.91
CA PRO A 254 -3.17 -16.80 0.25
C PRO A 254 -2.98 -15.94 -1.01
N PHE A 255 -2.45 -14.73 -0.85
CA PHE A 255 -2.25 -13.76 -1.95
C PHE A 255 -0.84 -13.79 -2.57
N GLY A 256 0.08 -14.57 -2.01
CA GLY A 256 1.35 -14.92 -2.66
C GLY A 256 1.36 -16.39 -3.05
N LEU A 257 1.76 -16.70 -4.30
CA LEU A 257 1.96 -18.05 -4.80
C LEU A 257 3.17 -18.05 -5.74
N LYS A 258 4.14 -18.90 -5.45
CA LYS A 258 5.27 -19.15 -6.36
C LYS A 258 5.66 -20.62 -6.34
N ILE A 259 5.83 -21.20 -7.52
CA ILE A 259 6.37 -22.56 -7.69
C ILE A 259 7.79 -22.44 -8.24
N VAL A 260 8.73 -23.07 -7.54
CA VAL A 260 10.15 -23.15 -7.92
C VAL A 260 10.56 -24.62 -7.89
N ASP A 261 10.99 -25.14 -9.04
CA ASP A 261 11.40 -26.54 -9.19
C ASP A 261 10.40 -27.57 -8.60
N GLY A 262 9.10 -27.29 -8.79
CA GLY A 262 8.00 -28.16 -8.35
C GLY A 262 7.63 -28.02 -6.88
N ARG A 263 8.31 -27.15 -6.14
CA ARG A 263 8.00 -26.81 -4.75
C ARG A 263 7.11 -25.58 -4.74
N VAL A 264 5.98 -25.67 -4.05
CA VAL A 264 4.98 -24.61 -3.98
C VAL A 264 5.27 -23.77 -2.75
N PHE A 265 5.30 -22.45 -2.88
CA PHE A 265 5.47 -21.50 -1.79
C PHE A 265 4.28 -20.55 -1.78
N VAL A 266 3.79 -20.25 -0.59
CA VAL A 266 2.60 -19.42 -0.38
C VAL A 266 2.88 -18.36 0.66
N ALA A 267 2.37 -17.16 0.39
CA ALA A 267 2.23 -16.11 1.40
C ALA A 267 0.75 -15.92 1.72
N ASP A 268 0.40 -16.03 3.00
CA ASP A 268 -0.98 -16.09 3.47
C ASP A 268 -1.20 -15.07 4.58
N ASN A 269 -2.20 -14.20 4.37
CA ASN A 269 -2.51 -13.13 5.30
C ASN A 269 -3.34 -13.67 6.47
N GLY A 270 -2.96 -13.35 7.70
CA GLY A 270 -3.76 -13.65 8.90
C GLY A 270 -4.54 -12.45 9.43
N PRO A 271 -5.20 -12.59 10.59
CA PRO A 271 -5.83 -11.48 11.29
C PRO A 271 -4.82 -10.45 11.82
N LEU A 272 -3.82 -10.90 12.59
CA LEU A 272 -2.80 -10.05 13.22
C LEU A 272 -1.36 -10.50 12.93
N VAL A 273 -1.20 -11.65 12.26
CA VAL A 273 0.09 -12.17 11.82
C VAL A 273 -0.03 -12.71 10.40
N ASP A 274 0.97 -12.54 9.54
CA ASP A 274 0.99 -13.19 8.22
C ASP A 274 2.04 -14.31 8.18
N ARG A 275 2.01 -15.16 7.15
CA ARG A 275 3.02 -16.20 6.96
C ARG A 275 3.58 -16.27 5.55
N PHE A 276 4.82 -16.74 5.45
CA PHE A 276 5.39 -17.37 4.27
C PHE A 276 5.66 -18.85 4.59
N ILE A 277 5.35 -19.74 3.65
CA ILE A 277 5.41 -21.19 3.90
C ILE A 277 5.60 -22.00 2.62
N GLU A 278 6.41 -23.07 2.69
CA GLU A 278 6.40 -24.13 1.67
C GLU A 278 5.16 -25.03 1.80
N VAL A 279 4.47 -25.22 0.68
CA VAL A 279 3.24 -26.00 0.56
C VAL A 279 3.47 -27.35 -0.12
N HIS A 280 3.39 -28.41 0.66
CA HIS A 280 3.40 -29.79 0.19
C HIS A 280 2.01 -30.29 -0.24
N LYS A 281 2.03 -31.24 -1.18
CA LYS A 281 0.85 -31.96 -1.68
C LYS A 281 0.07 -32.61 -0.53
N GLY A 282 -1.24 -32.34 -0.46
CA GLY A 282 -2.14 -32.87 0.56
C GLY A 282 -1.91 -32.28 1.95
N GLY A 283 -1.08 -31.26 2.08
CA GLY A 283 -0.81 -30.59 3.34
C GLY A 283 -2.04 -29.85 3.86
N ASN A 284 -2.18 -29.84 5.20
CA ASN A 284 -3.14 -29.02 5.91
C ASN A 284 -2.41 -27.93 6.70
N TYR A 285 -2.70 -26.67 6.37
CA TYR A 285 -2.08 -25.48 6.94
C TYR A 285 -2.92 -24.83 8.04
N LEU A 286 -3.86 -25.62 8.57
CA LEU A 286 -4.49 -25.50 9.89
C LEU A 286 -5.35 -24.27 10.15
N TRP A 287 -5.54 -23.35 9.18
CA TRP A 287 -6.38 -22.17 9.38
C TRP A 287 -7.73 -22.55 10.02
N ASP A 288 -7.96 -22.01 11.22
CA ASP A 288 -9.13 -22.29 12.07
C ASP A 288 -9.81 -21.01 12.58
N GLY A 289 -9.38 -19.84 12.12
CA GLY A 289 -9.83 -18.55 12.63
C GLY A 289 -8.86 -17.86 13.58
N SER A 290 -7.74 -18.49 13.96
CA SER A 290 -6.79 -17.95 14.94
C SER A 290 -5.42 -17.59 14.34
N ASP A 291 -4.76 -16.57 14.90
CA ASP A 291 -3.37 -16.23 14.56
C ASP A 291 -2.40 -17.40 14.84
N MET A 292 -2.70 -18.22 15.85
CA MET A 292 -1.91 -19.42 16.17
C MET A 292 -1.91 -20.41 15.00
N SER A 293 -3.05 -20.59 14.33
CA SER A 293 -3.13 -21.45 13.14
C SER A 293 -2.35 -20.91 11.95
N ILE A 294 -2.27 -19.58 11.79
CA ILE A 294 -1.41 -18.95 10.77
C ILE A 294 0.06 -19.19 11.12
N ALA A 295 0.47 -18.93 12.35
CA ALA A 295 1.88 -19.08 12.76
C ALA A 295 2.37 -20.54 12.74
N THR A 296 1.47 -21.52 12.80
CA THR A 296 1.83 -22.93 12.80
C THR A 296 2.40 -23.37 11.45
N ASN A 297 3.51 -24.10 11.47
CA ASN A 297 4.26 -24.60 10.31
C ASN A 297 4.82 -23.51 9.37
N ALA A 298 4.68 -22.22 9.71
CA ALA A 298 5.20 -21.13 8.91
C ALA A 298 6.74 -21.15 8.89
N ASP A 299 7.31 -20.94 7.71
CA ASP A 299 8.75 -20.72 7.54
C ASP A 299 9.15 -19.31 8.01
N VAL A 300 8.27 -18.33 7.80
CA VAL A 300 8.35 -16.98 8.38
C VAL A 300 6.97 -16.57 8.88
N VAL A 301 6.94 -15.95 10.05
CA VAL A 301 5.77 -15.24 10.56
C VAL A 301 6.07 -13.73 10.55
N PHE A 302 5.23 -12.95 9.88
CA PHE A 302 5.27 -11.49 9.93
C PHE A 302 4.39 -11.01 11.08
N VAL A 303 5.00 -10.37 12.07
CA VAL A 303 4.31 -9.85 13.26
C VAL A 303 4.73 -8.39 13.50
N PRO A 304 3.78 -7.44 13.55
CA PRO A 304 2.36 -7.60 13.22
C PRO A 304 2.16 -8.00 11.74
N ALA A 305 0.94 -8.41 11.37
CA ALA A 305 0.54 -8.57 9.99
C ALA A 305 0.91 -7.31 9.20
N ALA A 306 1.42 -7.53 8.00
CA ALA A 306 1.96 -6.48 7.14
C ALA A 306 1.27 -6.46 5.77
N GLY A 307 0.43 -7.45 5.45
CA GLY A 307 -0.28 -7.54 4.18
C GLY A 307 0.59 -8.18 3.11
N VAL A 308 0.79 -9.49 3.16
CA VAL A 308 1.55 -10.23 2.14
C VAL A 308 0.74 -10.37 0.84
N ALA A 309 1.29 -9.87 -0.27
CA ALA A 309 0.69 -9.90 -1.60
C ALA A 309 1.51 -10.77 -2.58
N GLN A 310 1.70 -10.31 -3.82
CA GLN A 310 2.42 -11.08 -4.85
C GLN A 310 3.82 -11.53 -4.40
N LEU A 311 4.15 -12.78 -4.69
CA LEU A 311 5.41 -13.44 -4.37
C LEU A 311 6.10 -13.84 -5.67
N ASP A 312 7.39 -13.56 -5.78
CA ASP A 312 8.22 -14.04 -6.88
C ASP A 312 9.56 -14.57 -6.39
N PHE A 313 10.30 -15.26 -7.27
CA PHE A 313 11.58 -15.86 -6.97
C PHE A 313 12.62 -15.42 -7.99
N TYR A 314 13.75 -14.91 -7.50
CA TYR A 314 14.88 -14.52 -8.33
C TYR A 314 15.86 -15.69 -8.50
N PRO A 315 15.95 -16.32 -9.69
CA PRO A 315 16.73 -17.56 -9.86
C PRO A 315 18.23 -17.35 -9.71
N GLU A 316 18.94 -18.36 -9.24
CA GLU A 316 20.41 -18.32 -9.09
C GLU A 316 21.16 -18.05 -10.41
N GLY A 317 20.63 -18.56 -11.52
CA GLY A 317 21.27 -18.42 -12.83
C GLY A 317 21.04 -17.08 -13.55
N LEU A 318 20.12 -16.25 -13.06
CA LEU A 318 19.81 -14.97 -13.70
C LEU A 318 20.76 -13.88 -13.17
N ASN A 319 21.57 -13.29 -14.03
CA ASN A 319 22.67 -12.39 -13.64
C ASN A 319 22.33 -10.90 -13.78
N ILE A 320 21.12 -10.47 -13.37
CA ILE A 320 20.71 -9.05 -13.42
C ILE A 320 21.13 -8.27 -12.16
N PHE A 321 21.21 -8.92 -11.01
CA PHE A 321 21.64 -8.36 -9.73
C PHE A 321 22.91 -9.06 -9.20
N PRO A 322 23.62 -8.45 -8.23
CA PRO A 322 24.74 -9.07 -7.55
C PRO A 322 24.38 -10.42 -6.92
N GLU A 323 25.40 -11.28 -6.75
CA GLU A 323 25.24 -12.64 -6.22
C GLU A 323 24.48 -12.68 -4.89
N ARG A 324 24.68 -11.68 -4.02
CA ARG A 324 24.01 -11.59 -2.70
C ARG A 324 22.48 -11.54 -2.76
N PHE A 325 21.88 -11.24 -3.91
CA PHE A 325 20.42 -11.18 -4.09
C PHE A 325 19.83 -12.42 -4.75
N ARG A 326 20.66 -13.25 -5.39
CA ARG A 326 20.23 -14.41 -6.17
C ARG A 326 19.71 -15.53 -5.28
N GLY A 327 18.80 -16.35 -5.82
CA GLY A 327 18.23 -17.48 -5.11
C GLY A 327 17.29 -17.09 -3.97
N LYS A 328 16.71 -15.88 -4.01
CA LYS A 328 15.83 -15.35 -2.96
C LYS A 328 14.41 -15.17 -3.47
N PHE A 329 13.45 -15.33 -2.57
CA PHE A 329 12.09 -14.87 -2.83
C PHE A 329 11.99 -13.36 -2.60
N TYR A 330 11.17 -12.71 -3.41
CA TYR A 330 10.78 -11.31 -3.30
C TYR A 330 9.29 -11.26 -3.00
N GLN A 331 8.96 -10.73 -1.83
CA GLN A 331 7.60 -10.67 -1.32
C GLN A 331 7.12 -9.23 -1.32
N ALA A 332 6.03 -8.96 -2.04
CA ALA A 332 5.30 -7.71 -1.92
C ALA A 332 4.60 -7.66 -0.57
N ILE A 333 4.79 -6.57 0.16
CA ILE A 333 4.09 -6.25 1.38
C ILE A 333 3.27 -4.99 1.06
N CYS A 334 1.95 -5.08 1.17
CA CYS A 334 1.01 -4.05 0.76
C CYS A 334 0.75 -2.99 1.83
N GLY A 335 0.96 -3.34 3.11
CA GLY A 335 0.64 -2.53 4.27
C GLY A 335 -0.84 -2.63 4.64
N ASP A 336 -1.21 -2.12 5.80
CA ASP A 336 -2.63 -2.02 6.17
C ASP A 336 -3.28 -0.83 5.43
N PRO A 337 -4.39 -1.05 4.69
CA PRO A 337 -5.10 0.04 4.03
C PRO A 337 -5.78 1.03 5.00
N GLU A 338 -5.93 0.67 6.27
CA GLU A 338 -6.46 1.52 7.35
C GLU A 338 -5.37 2.20 8.18
N ASP A 339 -4.11 1.78 8.02
CA ASP A 339 -2.99 2.34 8.77
C ASP A 339 -2.80 3.83 8.48
N ASP A 340 -2.37 4.55 9.53
CA ASP A 340 -1.94 5.93 9.42
C ASP A 340 -0.90 6.05 8.30
N VAL A 341 -0.96 7.12 7.50
CA VAL A 341 0.06 7.43 6.49
C VAL A 341 1.45 7.66 7.11
N THR A 342 1.52 7.74 8.44
CA THR A 342 2.74 7.77 9.25
C THR A 342 3.21 6.38 9.72
N ALA A 343 2.38 5.34 9.64
CA ALA A 343 2.78 3.97 9.93
C ALA A 343 3.57 3.44 8.73
N ILE A 344 4.89 3.43 8.88
CA ILE A 344 5.88 2.92 7.92
C ILE A 344 5.80 1.38 7.77
N LYS A 345 4.82 0.75 8.43
CA LYS A 345 4.67 -0.70 8.45
C LYS A 345 4.11 -1.18 7.12
N GLY A 346 4.86 -2.06 6.48
CA GLY A 346 4.33 -2.98 5.49
C GLY A 346 4.22 -2.48 4.05
N ARG A 347 4.66 -1.28 3.64
CA ARG A 347 4.63 -0.91 2.21
C ARG A 347 6.00 -1.11 1.58
N SER A 348 6.33 -2.35 1.23
CA SER A 348 7.70 -2.70 0.88
C SER A 348 7.80 -3.92 -0.01
N VAL A 349 8.98 -4.14 -0.57
CA VAL A 349 9.41 -5.45 -1.05
C VAL A 349 10.44 -5.97 -0.06
N VAL A 350 10.23 -7.19 0.44
CA VAL A 350 11.19 -7.88 1.30
C VAL A 350 11.76 -9.09 0.59
N THR A 351 13.00 -9.43 0.89
CA THR A 351 13.67 -10.63 0.40
C THR A 351 13.68 -11.72 1.46
N LEU A 352 13.50 -12.97 1.04
CA LEU A 352 13.55 -14.15 1.89
C LEU A 352 14.62 -15.10 1.34
N ASP A 353 15.60 -15.43 2.17
CA ASP A 353 16.64 -16.39 1.84
C ASP A 353 16.16 -17.80 2.21
N TYR A 354 15.91 -18.64 1.21
CA TYR A 354 15.36 -19.97 1.43
C TYR A 354 16.33 -21.06 0.97
N SER A 355 16.70 -21.95 1.88
CA SER A 355 17.54 -23.09 1.54
C SER A 355 16.70 -24.26 1.03
N PHE A 356 16.72 -24.46 -0.29
CA PHE A 356 16.10 -25.63 -0.91
C PHE A 356 16.69 -26.96 -0.42
N LYS A 357 17.95 -26.97 0.03
CA LYS A 357 18.59 -28.17 0.58
C LYS A 357 18.12 -28.49 2.01
N GLN A 358 17.90 -27.46 2.83
CA GLN A 358 17.56 -27.61 4.25
C GLN A 358 16.05 -27.47 4.52
N ASN A 359 15.27 -27.08 3.52
CA ASN A 359 13.83 -26.81 3.61
C ASN A 359 13.51 -25.82 4.74
N LYS A 360 14.22 -24.68 4.75
CA LYS A 360 14.01 -23.62 5.73
C LYS A 360 14.53 -22.28 5.23
N VAL A 361 14.02 -21.23 5.83
CA VAL A 361 14.56 -19.87 5.70
C VAL A 361 15.90 -19.76 6.44
N LEU A 362 16.89 -19.13 5.82
CA LEU A 362 18.25 -18.98 6.34
C LEU A 362 18.47 -17.71 7.14
N SER A 363 17.69 -16.66 6.88
CA SER A 363 17.80 -15.36 7.54
C SER A 363 16.43 -14.71 7.69
N PRO A 364 16.24 -13.82 8.68
CA PRO A 364 15.06 -12.96 8.73
C PRO A 364 14.85 -12.21 7.40
N PRO A 365 13.60 -11.84 7.07
CA PRO A 365 13.31 -11.04 5.88
C PRO A 365 14.10 -9.73 5.89
N SER A 366 14.66 -9.34 4.75
CA SER A 366 15.39 -8.08 4.59
C SER A 366 14.63 -7.16 3.64
N THR A 367 14.39 -5.90 4.03
CA THR A 367 13.75 -4.93 3.13
C THR A 367 14.66 -4.63 1.95
N PHE A 368 14.11 -4.67 0.75
CA PHE A 368 14.81 -4.36 -0.52
C PHE A 368 14.36 -3.01 -1.09
N LEU A 369 13.08 -2.68 -0.90
CA LEU A 369 12.49 -1.40 -1.29
C LEU A 369 11.38 -1.06 -0.31
N ARG A 370 11.16 0.23 -0.04
CA ARG A 370 10.08 0.72 0.82
C ARG A 370 9.43 1.98 0.25
N TYR A 371 8.12 2.10 0.41
CA TYR A 371 7.42 3.36 0.19
C TYR A 371 7.62 4.29 1.40
N SER A 372 8.20 5.46 1.13
CA SER A 372 8.54 6.51 2.11
C SER A 372 7.69 7.77 1.93
N GLY A 373 6.76 7.77 0.98
CA GLY A 373 5.85 8.89 0.75
C GLY A 373 4.78 9.00 1.84
N SER A 374 4.11 10.16 1.87
CA SER A 374 3.05 10.48 2.85
C SER A 374 1.63 10.15 2.35
N GLY A 375 1.51 9.64 1.13
CA GLY A 375 0.23 9.28 0.51
C GLY A 375 -0.27 7.90 0.93
N PHE A 376 -1.55 7.65 0.69
CA PHE A 376 -2.08 6.29 0.73
C PHE A 376 -1.51 5.52 -0.48
N GLN A 377 -0.77 4.46 -0.22
CA GLN A 377 -0.15 3.63 -1.25
C GLN A 377 -0.04 2.19 -0.77
N SER A 378 -0.15 1.24 -1.68
CA SER A 378 0.07 -0.18 -1.39
C SER A 378 0.81 -0.84 -2.55
N LEU A 379 1.79 -1.69 -2.20
CA LEU A 379 2.55 -2.48 -3.17
C LEU A 379 1.93 -3.87 -3.25
N VAL A 380 1.30 -4.17 -4.39
CA VAL A 380 0.42 -5.34 -4.52
C VAL A 380 0.94 -6.37 -5.53
N GLY A 381 1.69 -5.91 -6.54
CA GLY A 381 2.22 -6.76 -7.60
C GLY A 381 3.70 -6.52 -7.83
N LEU A 382 4.43 -7.60 -8.11
CA LEU A 382 5.83 -7.57 -8.51
C LEU A 382 6.17 -8.74 -9.44
N ALA A 383 7.23 -8.60 -10.23
CA ALA A 383 7.78 -9.69 -11.02
C ALA A 383 9.28 -9.45 -11.29
N ILE A 384 10.07 -10.52 -11.30
CA ILE A 384 11.43 -10.52 -11.80
C ILE A 384 11.37 -10.54 -13.32
N GLY A 385 11.77 -9.43 -13.94
CA GLY A 385 11.85 -9.27 -15.38
C GLY A 385 13.22 -9.69 -15.95
N PRO A 386 13.42 -9.53 -17.27
CA PRO A 386 14.67 -9.92 -17.94
C PRO A 386 15.87 -9.03 -17.55
N ASP A 387 15.62 -7.84 -17.01
CA ASP A 387 16.63 -6.80 -16.79
C ASP A 387 16.41 -6.00 -15.48
N GLY A 388 15.56 -6.49 -14.58
CA GLY A 388 15.29 -5.82 -13.30
C GLY A 388 14.15 -6.45 -12.50
N LEU A 389 13.89 -5.91 -11.32
CA LEU A 389 12.67 -6.19 -10.55
C LEU A 389 11.63 -5.15 -10.97
N TYR A 390 10.45 -5.62 -11.34
CA TYR A 390 9.32 -4.79 -11.71
C TYR A 390 8.26 -4.83 -10.62
N PHE A 391 7.63 -3.70 -10.32
CA PHE A 391 6.53 -3.67 -9.35
C PHE A 391 5.49 -2.61 -9.67
N VAL A 392 4.29 -2.82 -9.13
CA VAL A 392 3.14 -1.93 -9.29
C VAL A 392 2.65 -1.42 -7.93
N PRO A 393 2.73 -0.11 -7.67
CA PRO A 393 1.88 0.53 -6.68
C PRO A 393 0.43 0.56 -7.20
N ILE A 394 -0.54 0.27 -6.33
CA ILE A 394 -1.95 0.25 -6.75
C ILE A 394 -2.49 1.68 -6.97
N MET A 395 -2.04 2.65 -6.18
CA MET A 395 -2.50 4.04 -6.28
C MET A 395 -1.60 4.85 -7.22
N PRO A 396 -2.12 5.92 -7.84
CA PRO A 396 -1.28 6.89 -8.53
C PRO A 396 -0.16 7.43 -7.63
N ILE A 397 1.01 7.67 -8.20
CA ILE A 397 2.16 8.29 -7.50
C ILE A 397 1.91 9.79 -7.28
N SER A 398 2.79 10.48 -6.56
CA SER A 398 2.57 11.88 -6.15
C SER A 398 2.26 12.86 -7.28
N ASP A 399 2.69 12.58 -8.52
CA ASP A 399 2.41 13.40 -9.70
C ASP A 399 1.10 13.02 -10.44
N GLY A 400 0.34 12.05 -9.92
CA GLY A 400 -0.95 11.61 -10.44
C GLY A 400 -0.88 10.47 -11.48
N ARG A 401 0.31 10.01 -11.86
CA ARG A 401 0.46 8.89 -12.80
C ARG A 401 0.30 7.54 -12.11
N SER A 402 -0.34 6.59 -12.80
CA SER A 402 -0.29 5.17 -12.41
C SER A 402 0.70 4.46 -13.32
N VAL A 403 1.65 3.74 -12.72
CA VAL A 403 2.89 3.31 -13.40
C VAL A 403 3.26 1.87 -13.05
N VAL A 404 4.08 1.28 -13.92
CA VAL A 404 4.93 0.13 -13.59
C VAL A 404 6.33 0.67 -13.37
N PHE A 405 6.92 0.37 -12.21
CA PHE A 405 8.30 0.70 -11.92
C PHE A 405 9.24 -0.45 -12.28
N LYS A 406 10.48 -0.09 -12.62
CA LYS A 406 11.62 -0.99 -12.78
C LYS A 406 12.72 -0.57 -11.81
N VAL A 407 13.20 -1.54 -11.02
CA VAL A 407 14.36 -1.42 -10.14
C VAL A 407 15.53 -2.17 -10.78
N SER A 408 16.66 -1.48 -10.96
CA SER A 408 17.86 -1.99 -11.62
C SER A 408 19.07 -1.84 -10.71
N TYR A 409 20.02 -2.77 -10.80
CA TYR A 409 21.31 -2.60 -10.14
C TYR A 409 22.15 -1.57 -10.94
N ASP A 410 22.52 -0.48 -10.30
CA ASP A 410 23.35 0.58 -10.85
C ASP A 410 24.21 1.19 -9.74
N PRO A 411 25.44 0.68 -9.51
CA PRO A 411 26.33 1.17 -8.45
C PRO A 411 26.88 2.57 -8.71
N GLU A 412 26.77 3.08 -9.95
CA GLU A 412 27.15 4.44 -10.30
C GLU A 412 25.97 5.42 -10.15
N SER A 413 24.73 4.91 -10.10
CA SER A 413 23.55 5.71 -9.82
C SER A 413 23.53 6.18 -8.37
N LYS A 414 23.07 7.41 -8.19
CA LYS A 414 22.91 8.04 -6.88
C LYS A 414 21.43 8.24 -6.61
N HIS A 415 20.63 7.17 -6.61
CA HIS A 415 19.28 7.27 -6.09
C HIS A 415 19.37 7.83 -4.66
N PRO A 416 18.88 9.05 -4.41
CA PRO A 416 19.30 9.80 -3.22
C PRO A 416 18.64 9.28 -1.93
N TYR A 417 17.66 8.38 -2.04
CA TYR A 417 16.88 7.85 -0.94
C TYR A 417 17.17 6.35 -0.77
N THR A 418 18.13 6.01 0.08
CA THR A 418 18.48 4.61 0.36
C THR A 418 17.88 4.16 1.69
N LEU A 419 17.65 2.86 1.86
CA LEU A 419 17.17 2.25 3.10
C LEU A 419 18.13 2.48 4.29
N GLY A 420 19.41 2.71 3.99
CA GLY A 420 20.45 3.04 4.98
C GLY A 420 20.46 4.52 5.41
N ASN A 421 20.02 5.43 4.54
CA ASN A 421 19.95 6.87 4.80
C ASN A 421 18.53 7.37 5.15
N GLU A 422 17.54 6.47 5.21
CA GLU A 422 16.14 6.81 5.48
C GLU A 422 15.90 7.14 6.96
N THR A 423 16.18 8.37 7.36
CA THR A 423 15.78 8.97 8.65
C THR A 423 14.32 9.41 8.57
N SER A 424 13.38 8.47 8.72
CA SER A 424 11.97 8.82 8.89
C SER A 424 11.67 9.15 10.35
N ALA A 425 10.80 10.15 10.60
CA ALA A 425 10.49 10.58 11.96
C ALA A 425 9.99 9.44 12.89
N PRO A 426 9.06 8.56 12.49
CA PRO A 426 8.67 7.41 13.31
C PRO A 426 9.83 6.47 13.65
N ARG A 427 10.72 6.21 12.68
CA ARG A 427 11.91 5.37 12.89
C ARG A 427 12.91 6.04 13.83
N LEU A 428 13.14 7.34 13.67
CA LEU A 428 13.95 8.13 14.58
C LEU A 428 13.37 8.12 16.00
N LEU A 429 12.04 8.27 16.16
CA LEU A 429 11.39 8.19 17.47
C LEU A 429 11.56 6.80 18.11
N GLU A 430 11.54 5.73 17.32
CA GLU A 430 11.76 4.36 17.79
C GLU A 430 13.23 4.11 18.14
N GLU A 431 14.16 4.39 17.22
CA GLU A 431 15.60 4.15 17.37
C GLU A 431 16.21 5.01 18.49
N ARG A 432 15.74 6.25 18.66
CA ARG A 432 16.17 7.15 19.74
C ARG A 432 15.43 6.88 21.06
N GLY A 433 14.49 5.93 21.09
CA GLY A 433 13.82 5.46 22.30
C GLY A 433 12.77 6.43 22.86
N CYS A 434 12.24 7.35 22.06
CA CYS A 434 11.29 8.38 22.48
C CYS A 434 10.01 7.77 23.09
N TYR A 435 9.53 6.63 22.57
CA TYR A 435 8.34 5.93 23.08
C TYR A 435 8.51 5.33 24.47
N GLY A 436 9.74 5.24 25.00
CA GLY A 436 9.98 4.82 26.39
C GLY A 436 9.44 5.83 27.40
N CYS A 437 9.46 7.12 27.04
CA CYS A 437 9.06 8.21 27.93
C CYS A 437 7.78 8.92 27.49
N HIS A 438 7.41 8.85 26.22
CA HIS A 438 6.28 9.58 25.65
C HIS A 438 5.22 8.67 25.02
N THR A 439 3.95 9.09 25.12
CA THR A 439 2.82 8.46 24.41
C THR A 439 2.76 8.97 22.98
N TYR A 440 2.25 8.14 22.07
CA TYR A 440 1.92 8.49 20.69
C TYR A 440 0.77 7.60 20.21
N GLY A 441 -0.31 8.21 19.71
CA GLY A 441 -1.52 7.48 19.36
C GLY A 441 -2.23 6.87 20.59
N GLU A 442 -2.74 5.65 20.45
CA GLU A 442 -3.49 4.95 21.50
C GLU A 442 -2.61 4.03 22.37
N ASN A 443 -1.30 4.27 22.43
CA ASN A 443 -0.40 3.45 23.23
C ASN A 443 -0.57 3.72 24.74
N ASP A 444 -0.43 2.67 25.56
CA ASP A 444 -0.70 2.73 27.00
C ASP A 444 0.54 2.94 27.89
N TRP A 445 1.73 3.06 27.28
CA TRP A 445 3.03 3.24 27.94
C TRP A 445 3.70 4.57 27.56
N GLY A 446 4.78 4.95 28.27
CA GLY A 446 5.49 6.20 28.00
C GLY A 446 4.78 7.44 28.55
N LYS A 447 4.28 7.40 29.78
CA LYS A 447 3.54 8.53 30.41
C LYS A 447 4.41 9.45 31.27
N ALA A 448 5.74 9.36 31.13
CA ALA A 448 6.69 10.16 31.91
C ALA A 448 6.85 11.58 31.33
N GLY A 449 6.76 11.72 30.01
CA GLY A 449 6.77 12.96 29.26
C GLY A 449 5.40 13.30 28.66
N PRO A 450 5.26 14.47 28.00
CA PRO A 450 4.04 14.85 27.29
C PRO A 450 3.77 13.91 26.10
N SER A 451 2.52 13.84 25.64
CA SER A 451 2.20 13.12 24.40
C SER A 451 2.91 13.76 23.20
N LEU A 452 3.42 12.91 22.30
CA LEU A 452 3.97 13.29 21.00
C LEU A 452 2.88 13.44 19.92
N ASP A 453 1.61 13.17 20.23
CA ASP A 453 0.51 13.52 19.34
C ASP A 453 0.49 15.03 19.10
N SER A 454 0.56 15.43 17.83
CA SER A 454 0.76 16.82 17.41
C SER A 454 -0.13 17.84 18.15
N GLU A 455 -1.42 17.56 18.31
CA GLU A 455 -2.35 18.48 18.96
C GLU A 455 -2.14 18.59 20.46
N LEU A 456 -1.90 17.45 21.11
CA LEU A 456 -1.67 17.39 22.55
C LEU A 456 -0.33 18.04 22.88
N LEU A 457 0.70 17.76 22.07
CA LEU A 457 2.01 18.38 22.18
C LEU A 457 1.90 19.90 22.01
N PHE A 458 1.28 20.39 20.93
CA PHE A 458 1.10 21.81 20.69
C PHE A 458 0.33 22.50 21.81
N SER A 459 -0.78 21.92 22.25
CA SER A 459 -1.61 22.47 23.34
C SER A 459 -0.82 22.56 24.65
N SER A 460 -0.02 21.53 24.97
CA SER A 460 0.76 21.48 26.22
C SER A 460 1.87 22.53 26.29
N ILE A 461 2.45 22.93 25.15
CA ILE A 461 3.64 23.79 25.09
C ILE A 461 3.30 25.24 24.74
N SER A 462 2.34 25.46 23.84
CA SER A 462 2.07 26.79 23.25
C SER A 462 1.75 27.87 24.29
N GLY A 463 1.03 27.52 25.36
CA GLY A 463 0.72 28.42 26.47
C GLY A 463 1.96 28.90 27.20
N ARG A 464 2.90 27.98 27.52
CA ARG A 464 4.18 28.31 28.18
C ARG A 464 5.02 29.22 27.30
N LEU A 465 5.23 28.86 26.03
CA LEU A 465 6.10 29.63 25.13
C LEU A 465 5.57 31.03 24.84
N SER A 466 4.27 31.27 25.01
CA SER A 466 3.64 32.56 24.78
C SER A 466 3.56 33.44 26.03
N SER A 467 4.04 32.96 27.18
CA SER A 467 3.90 33.66 28.46
C SER A 467 5.05 34.65 28.70
N ASP A 468 4.78 35.70 29.48
CA ASP A 468 5.79 36.68 29.88
C ASP A 468 6.86 36.05 30.78
N GLU A 469 6.48 35.04 31.56
CA GLU A 469 7.40 34.26 32.40
C GLU A 469 8.45 33.53 31.57
N TYR A 470 8.07 32.94 30.43
CA TYR A 470 9.01 32.29 29.52
C TYR A 470 9.99 33.29 28.90
N ILE A 471 9.51 34.47 28.48
CA ILE A 471 10.38 35.52 27.94
C ILE A 471 11.37 36.00 29.00
N LYS A 472 10.93 36.11 30.26
CA LYS A 472 11.80 36.48 31.38
C LYS A 472 12.84 35.40 31.67
N SER A 473 12.44 34.12 31.68
CA SER A 473 13.37 33.02 31.93
C SER A 473 14.43 32.91 30.84
N VAL A 474 14.07 33.12 29.57
CA VAL A 474 15.04 33.16 28.46
C VAL A 474 16.09 34.25 28.68
N LYS A 475 15.69 35.47 29.08
CA LYS A 475 16.63 36.56 29.36
C LYS A 475 17.58 36.24 30.52
N GLU A 476 17.08 35.58 31.55
CA GLU A 476 17.89 35.14 32.69
C GLU A 476 18.92 34.07 32.25
N LEU A 477 18.51 33.12 31.39
CA LEU A 477 19.42 32.11 30.83
C LEU A 477 20.44 32.71 29.87
N ASP A 478 20.06 33.69 29.04
CA ASP A 478 20.98 34.36 28.11
C ASP A 478 22.11 35.12 28.83
N SER A 479 21.87 35.53 30.07
CA SER A 479 22.90 36.15 30.93
C SER A 479 23.92 35.17 31.52
N GLN A 480 23.67 33.87 31.40
CA GLN A 480 24.59 32.83 31.86
C GLN A 480 25.71 32.62 30.84
N GLU A 481 26.94 32.44 31.32
CA GLU A 481 28.13 32.17 30.50
C GLU A 481 28.52 30.68 30.46
N THR A 482 27.69 29.81 31.03
CA THR A 482 27.89 28.36 31.04
C THR A 482 27.14 27.69 29.89
N GLU A 483 27.67 26.56 29.40
CA GLU A 483 26.96 25.73 28.43
C GLU A 483 25.78 24.97 29.06
N PRO A 484 24.69 24.68 28.31
CA PRO A 484 24.48 25.04 26.90
C PRO A 484 24.00 26.49 26.69
N TYR A 485 23.78 27.27 27.75
CA TYR A 485 23.13 28.59 27.64
C TYR A 485 23.95 29.56 26.79
N LYS A 486 25.27 29.57 26.92
CA LYS A 486 26.11 30.46 26.13
C LYS A 486 25.97 30.23 24.61
N SER A 487 25.96 28.97 24.17
CA SER A 487 25.89 28.63 22.74
C SER A 487 24.48 28.79 22.14
N TYR A 488 23.43 28.56 22.93
CA TYR A 488 22.03 28.53 22.43
C TYR A 488 21.29 29.89 22.47
N ARG A 489 22.00 31.01 22.49
CA ARG A 489 21.39 32.36 22.62
C ARG A 489 20.58 32.76 21.38
N GLU A 490 21.07 32.43 20.20
CA GLU A 490 20.40 32.80 18.95
C GLU A 490 19.14 31.96 18.74
N GLU A 491 19.19 30.68 19.09
CA GLU A 491 18.12 29.70 19.03
C GLU A 491 16.98 30.10 19.97
N ARG A 492 17.30 30.46 21.22
CA ARG A 492 16.28 31.00 22.15
C ARG A 492 15.70 32.32 21.65
N SER A 493 16.53 33.19 21.08
CA SER A 493 16.07 34.44 20.46
C SER A 493 15.14 34.17 19.27
N GLU A 494 15.43 33.16 18.45
CA GLU A 494 14.59 32.74 17.35
C GLU A 494 13.22 32.26 17.84
N VAL A 495 13.19 31.37 18.83
CA VAL A 495 11.93 30.92 19.45
C VAL A 495 11.11 32.12 19.93
N VAL A 496 11.73 33.09 20.61
CA VAL A 496 11.02 34.30 21.10
C VAL A 496 10.43 35.14 19.96
N ARG A 497 11.11 35.25 18.81
CA ARG A 497 10.66 36.03 17.64
C ARG A 497 9.49 35.39 16.89
N LYS A 498 9.42 34.06 16.86
CA LYS A 498 8.38 33.30 16.14
C LYS A 498 7.03 33.37 16.88
N LYS A 499 5.94 33.05 16.17
CA LYS A 499 4.57 33.05 16.71
C LYS A 499 3.81 31.79 16.28
N GLY A 500 2.80 31.40 17.04
CA GLY A 500 1.90 30.30 16.67
C GLY A 500 2.62 28.96 16.52
N ILE A 501 2.26 28.21 15.47
CA ILE A 501 2.79 26.88 15.19
C ILE A 501 4.31 26.87 14.98
N GLU A 502 4.82 27.87 14.24
CA GLU A 502 6.25 28.07 13.99
C GLU A 502 7.03 28.22 15.29
N LYS A 503 6.48 28.94 16.28
CA LYS A 503 7.12 29.09 17.60
C LYS A 503 7.32 27.75 18.29
N VAL A 504 6.28 26.92 18.27
CA VAL A 504 6.32 25.60 18.90
C VAL A 504 7.22 24.66 18.13
N ARG A 505 7.18 24.65 16.79
CA ARG A 505 8.07 23.82 15.96
C ARG A 505 9.54 24.18 16.17
N THR A 506 9.88 25.45 16.07
CA THR A 506 11.25 25.94 16.33
C THR A 506 11.70 25.58 17.74
N TRP A 507 10.81 25.66 18.73
CA TRP A 507 11.14 25.21 20.08
C TRP A 507 11.39 23.70 20.16
N VAL A 508 10.52 22.87 19.55
CA VAL A 508 10.67 21.41 19.52
C VAL A 508 11.99 21.01 18.86
N LYS A 509 12.33 21.64 17.73
CA LYS A 509 13.61 21.44 17.04
C LYS A 509 14.80 21.57 18.00
N TYR A 510 14.92 22.70 18.68
CA TYR A 510 16.05 22.94 19.57
C TYR A 510 15.99 22.14 20.88
N HIS A 511 14.78 21.89 21.41
CA HIS A 511 14.61 21.11 22.63
C HIS A 511 15.05 19.66 22.46
N ILE A 512 14.81 19.06 21.30
CA ILE A 512 15.17 17.66 21.05
C ILE A 512 16.70 17.50 20.93
N VAL A 513 17.39 18.49 20.33
CA VAL A 513 18.86 18.50 20.21
C VAL A 513 19.53 18.74 21.56
N GLU A 514 19.03 19.71 22.34
CA GLU A 514 19.55 20.02 23.67
C GLU A 514 18.40 20.29 24.65
N PRO A 515 17.95 19.27 25.40
CA PRO A 515 16.79 19.38 26.27
C PRO A 515 16.87 20.44 27.36
N LYS A 516 18.09 20.90 27.72
CA LYS A 516 18.28 21.95 28.72
C LYS A 516 18.43 23.35 28.13
N PHE A 517 18.32 23.53 26.81
CA PHE A 517 18.60 24.81 26.16
C PHE A 517 17.76 25.98 26.69
N ASP A 518 16.51 25.74 27.08
CA ASP A 518 15.57 26.75 27.62
C ASP A 518 15.09 26.44 29.05
N ASN A 519 15.46 25.28 29.61
CA ASN A 519 15.06 24.84 30.94
C ASN A 519 16.19 24.04 31.63
N PRO A 520 16.92 24.64 32.60
CA PRO A 520 17.99 23.97 33.34
C PRO A 520 17.57 22.67 34.04
N TYR A 521 16.28 22.54 34.35
CA TYR A 521 15.72 21.43 35.12
C TYR A 521 15.11 20.34 34.24
N SER A 522 15.26 20.43 32.91
CA SER A 522 14.78 19.40 31.99
C SER A 522 15.31 18.02 32.37
N GLN A 523 14.38 17.06 32.50
CA GLN A 523 14.66 15.66 32.83
C GLN A 523 14.79 14.79 31.57
N MET A 524 14.49 15.34 30.39
CA MET A 524 14.65 14.61 29.13
C MET A 524 16.16 14.40 28.89
N PRO A 525 16.60 13.15 28.66
CA PRO A 525 18.00 12.88 28.35
C PRO A 525 18.35 13.45 26.98
N ASN A 526 19.59 13.89 26.80
CA ASN A 526 20.10 14.23 25.48
C ASN A 526 20.29 12.92 24.69
N LEU A 527 19.53 12.75 23.61
CA LEU A 527 19.47 11.53 22.81
C LEU A 527 20.53 11.49 21.69
N GLY A 528 21.39 12.50 21.60
CA GLY A 528 22.40 12.64 20.55
C GLY A 528 21.78 12.86 19.16
N ILE A 529 20.60 13.51 19.13
CA ILE A 529 19.89 13.85 17.90
C ILE A 529 20.58 15.05 17.25
N ASP A 530 20.94 14.92 15.98
CA ASP A 530 21.59 16.00 15.23
C ASP A 530 20.58 16.99 14.62
N GLU A 531 21.09 18.02 13.95
CA GLU A 531 20.24 19.09 13.42
C GLU A 531 19.30 18.58 12.31
N GLU A 532 19.75 17.66 11.45
CA GLU A 532 18.97 17.12 10.34
C GLU A 532 17.83 16.24 10.86
N GLU A 533 18.13 15.33 11.79
CA GLU A 533 17.15 14.51 12.49
C GLU A 533 16.13 15.37 13.25
N SER A 534 16.58 16.45 13.89
CA SER A 534 15.70 17.35 14.64
C SER A 534 14.71 18.12 13.75
N GLU A 535 15.11 18.46 12.52
CA GLU A 535 14.24 19.11 11.55
C GLU A 535 13.11 18.15 11.16
N ILE A 536 13.47 16.91 10.81
CA ILE A 536 12.55 15.83 10.44
C ILE A 536 11.55 15.56 11.57
N LEU A 537 12.03 15.42 12.81
CA LEU A 537 11.19 15.18 13.98
C LEU A 537 10.28 16.37 14.29
N SER A 538 10.78 17.61 14.23
CA SER A 538 9.98 18.79 14.55
C SER A 538 8.85 19.03 13.53
N MET A 539 9.11 18.79 12.24
CA MET A 539 8.09 18.86 11.18
C MET A 539 7.01 17.79 11.35
N PHE A 540 7.40 16.59 11.76
CA PHE A 540 6.48 15.48 12.03
C PHE A 540 5.61 15.73 13.26
N LEU A 541 6.22 16.16 14.36
CA LEU A 541 5.53 16.38 15.63
C LEU A 541 4.66 17.65 15.62
N VAL A 542 5.05 18.67 14.84
CA VAL A 542 4.38 19.97 14.80
C VAL A 542 4.19 20.42 13.33
N PRO A 543 3.35 19.76 12.53
CA PRO A 543 3.10 20.10 11.12
C PRO A 543 2.41 21.46 10.95
N ASP A 544 2.51 22.05 9.75
CA ASP A 544 1.96 23.38 9.42
C ASP A 544 0.43 23.48 9.52
N GLU A 545 -0.27 22.37 9.34
CA GLU A 545 -1.72 22.29 9.46
C GLU A 545 -2.11 21.52 10.74
N PRO A 546 -3.05 22.04 11.55
CA PRO A 546 -3.56 21.32 12.72
C PRO A 546 -4.07 19.93 12.34
N ALA A 547 -3.69 18.89 13.09
CA ALA A 547 -4.06 17.52 12.77
C ALA A 547 -5.59 17.32 12.68
N TRP A 548 -6.41 18.09 13.41
CA TRP A 548 -7.87 18.08 13.28
C TRP A 548 -8.33 18.65 11.95
N ARG A 549 -7.64 19.64 11.36
CA ARG A 549 -7.99 20.12 10.01
C ARG A 549 -7.69 19.04 9.00
N VAL A 550 -6.55 18.36 9.08
CA VAL A 550 -6.25 17.20 8.24
C VAL A 550 -7.26 16.07 8.47
N ARG A 551 -7.59 15.73 9.72
CA ARG A 551 -8.62 14.71 10.08
C ARG A 551 -10.05 15.13 9.72
N MET A 552 -10.38 16.43 9.77
CA MET A 552 -11.67 16.99 9.40
C MET A 552 -11.80 17.09 7.89
N TRP A 553 -10.76 17.53 7.19
CA TRP A 553 -10.64 17.43 5.73
C TRP A 553 -10.64 15.97 5.28
N ARG A 554 -10.12 15.01 6.05
CA ARG A 554 -10.22 13.56 5.83
C ARG A 554 -11.64 13.03 6.01
N LYS A 555 -12.37 13.51 7.03
CA LYS A 555 -13.82 13.22 7.20
C LYS A 555 -14.66 13.92 6.13
N LEU A 556 -14.31 15.12 5.73
CA LEU A 556 -14.97 15.90 4.69
C LEU A 556 -14.65 15.35 3.30
N HIS A 557 -13.45 14.86 3.00
CA HIS A 557 -13.11 14.22 1.72
C HIS A 557 -13.85 12.89 1.53
N LYS A 558 -14.29 12.24 2.62
CA LYS A 558 -15.25 11.12 2.54
C LYS A 558 -16.68 11.56 2.16
N VAL A 559 -16.98 12.86 2.18
CA VAL A 559 -18.32 13.45 1.94
C VAL A 559 -18.33 14.43 0.75
N ILE A 560 -17.19 15.03 0.42
CA ILE A 560 -16.98 15.92 -0.72
C ILE A 560 -16.67 15.03 -1.93
N PRO A 561 -17.39 15.19 -3.04
CA PRO A 561 -17.17 14.36 -4.23
C PRO A 561 -15.80 14.65 -4.87
N GLU A 562 -15.24 13.66 -5.55
CA GLU A 562 -13.92 13.67 -6.21
C GLU A 562 -13.61 14.95 -7.02
N PHE A 563 -12.32 15.18 -7.30
CA PHE A 563 -11.83 16.33 -8.08
C PHE A 563 -12.65 16.65 -9.34
N ARG A 564 -13.16 15.62 -10.03
CA ARG A 564 -14.01 15.77 -11.23
C ARG A 564 -15.37 16.45 -10.98
N PHE A 565 -15.89 16.48 -9.76
CA PHE A 565 -17.22 17.01 -9.44
C PHE A 565 -17.21 18.36 -8.70
N ARG A 566 -16.03 18.96 -8.47
CA ARG A 566 -15.93 20.27 -7.81
C ARG A 566 -16.70 21.37 -8.57
N HIS A 567 -16.76 21.29 -9.90
CA HIS A 567 -17.56 22.20 -10.72
C HIS A 567 -19.07 22.17 -10.39
N LEU A 568 -19.61 21.01 -9.97
CA LEU A 568 -21.01 20.90 -9.52
C LEU A 568 -21.21 21.55 -8.16
N ALA A 569 -20.28 21.40 -7.23
CA ALA A 569 -20.31 22.09 -5.93
C ALA A 569 -20.19 23.61 -6.10
N TYR A 570 -19.32 24.08 -7.00
CA TYR A 570 -19.22 25.50 -7.36
C TYR A 570 -20.50 26.01 -8.03
N SER A 571 -21.10 25.23 -8.92
CA SER A 571 -22.37 25.58 -9.59
C SER A 571 -23.53 25.63 -8.62
N PHE A 572 -23.58 24.70 -7.65
CA PHE A 572 -24.58 24.67 -6.58
C PHE A 572 -24.44 25.88 -5.65
N LEU A 573 -23.22 26.18 -5.19
CA LEU A 573 -22.96 27.36 -4.34
C LEU A 573 -23.26 28.67 -5.06
N LEU A 574 -22.93 28.76 -6.35
CA LEU A 574 -23.25 29.91 -7.19
C LEU A 574 -24.78 30.06 -7.36
N GLY A 575 -25.48 28.96 -7.67
CA GLY A 575 -26.94 28.95 -7.77
C GLY A 575 -27.64 29.31 -6.46
N PHE A 576 -27.12 28.81 -5.34
CA PHE A 576 -27.62 29.14 -4.00
C PHE A 576 -27.40 30.61 -3.64
N ALA A 577 -26.23 31.17 -3.96
CA ALA A 577 -25.95 32.58 -3.77
C ALA A 577 -26.87 33.48 -4.61
N ILE A 578 -27.11 33.12 -5.87
CA ILE A 578 -28.05 33.83 -6.75
C ILE A 578 -29.47 33.76 -6.18
N ALA A 579 -29.90 32.59 -5.70
CA ALA A 579 -31.22 32.42 -5.08
C ALA A 579 -31.40 33.30 -3.83
N LEU A 580 -30.38 33.41 -2.97
CA LEU A 580 -30.39 34.29 -1.81
C LEU A 580 -30.46 35.78 -2.19
N VAL A 581 -29.77 36.19 -3.26
CA VAL A 581 -29.85 37.57 -3.77
C VAL A 581 -31.24 37.87 -4.33
N ILE A 582 -31.84 36.94 -5.08
CA ILE A 582 -33.20 37.08 -5.63
C ILE A 582 -34.23 37.11 -4.50
N ALA A 583 -34.13 36.22 -3.51
CA ALA A 583 -35.03 36.19 -2.35
C ALA A 583 -34.90 37.46 -1.48
N GLY A 584 -33.68 37.95 -1.28
CA GLY A 584 -33.40 39.23 -0.62
C GLY A 584 -33.93 40.44 -1.38
N GLY A 585 -33.82 40.44 -2.72
CA GLY A 585 -34.39 41.47 -3.59
C GLY A 585 -35.92 41.45 -3.59
N TYR A 586 -36.53 40.27 -3.65
CA TYR A 586 -37.99 40.10 -3.64
C TYR A 586 -38.61 40.55 -2.30
N THR A 587 -37.98 40.21 -1.18
CA THR A 587 -38.40 40.66 0.15
C THR A 587 -38.22 42.16 0.36
N PHE A 588 -37.22 42.78 -0.28
CA PHE A 588 -37.03 44.23 -0.29
C PHE A 588 -38.12 44.95 -1.11
N ILE A 589 -38.45 44.45 -2.30
CA ILE A 589 -39.50 45.02 -3.16
C ILE A 589 -40.89 44.88 -2.51
N LYS A 590 -41.18 43.76 -1.85
CA LYS A 590 -42.45 43.51 -1.15
C LYS A 590 -42.62 44.36 0.12
N ARG A 591 -41.55 44.97 0.65
CA ARG A 591 -41.59 45.91 1.78
C ARG A 591 -41.75 47.38 1.36
N GLN A 592 -41.60 47.68 0.06
CA GLN A 592 -41.79 49.03 -0.48
C GLN A 592 -43.14 49.23 -1.21
N LYS A 593 -43.91 48.16 -1.39
CA LYS A 593 -45.36 48.21 -1.66
C LYS A 593 -46.10 47.98 -0.36
#